data_AF-A0A7C6S5M3-F1
#
_entry.id   AF-A0A7C6S5M3-F1
#
_cell.length_a   1.000
_cell.length_b   1.000
_cell.length_c   1.000
_cell.angle_alpha   90.00
_cell.angle_beta   90.00
_cell.angle_gamma   90.00
#
_symmetry.space_group_name_H-M   'P 1'
#
loop_
_entity.id
_entity.type
_entity.pdbx_description
1 polymer ?
#
loop_
_entity_poly.entity_id
_entity_poly.type
_entity_poly.pdbx_seq_one_letter_code
_entity_poly.pdbx_strand_id
1 'polypeptide(L)'
;EEDYYTEFLDYIISVKVVQDYNEAIDHINHYGTKHSECIITQDAKVAREFTNRVDAAAVYVNASTRFTDGGVFGLGAELGISTQKLHARGPVGLKELTSYKYVILGDGQVR
;
A
#
# COMPACT_ATOMS: atom_id res chain seq x y z
N GLU A 1 -13.39 7.53 -18.76
CA GLU A 1 -12.22 7.61 -17.86
C GLU A 1 -12.61 7.92 -16.42
N GLU A 2 -13.69 8.66 -16.18
CA GLU A 2 -14.19 8.95 -14.82
C GLU A 2 -14.37 7.69 -13.95
N ASP A 3 -14.88 6.61 -14.53
CA ASP A 3 -15.00 5.30 -13.86
C ASP A 3 -13.66 4.78 -13.29
N TYR A 4 -12.52 5.10 -13.91
CA TYR A 4 -11.21 4.64 -13.45
C TYR A 4 -10.73 5.40 -12.21
N TYR A 5 -11.24 6.61 -11.97
CA TYR A 5 -10.99 7.39 -10.76
C TYR A 5 -12.02 7.11 -9.65
N THR A 6 -13.10 6.42 -9.97
CA THR A 6 -14.28 6.31 -9.09
C THR A 6 -14.19 5.07 -8.21
N GLU A 7 -14.27 5.28 -6.89
CA GLU A 7 -14.50 4.21 -5.93
C GLU A 7 -16.01 4.02 -5.72
N PHE A 8 -16.55 2.88 -6.17
CA PHE A 8 -18.01 2.68 -6.21
C PHE A 8 -18.63 2.26 -4.87
N LEU A 9 -17.87 1.55 -4.01
CA LEU A 9 -18.34 0.98 -2.73
C LEU A 9 -19.66 0.19 -2.84
N ASP A 10 -19.87 -0.46 -3.98
CA ASP A 10 -21.07 -1.24 -4.30
C ASP A 10 -20.69 -2.41 -5.23
N TYR A 11 -21.66 -3.22 -5.66
CA TYR A 11 -21.50 -4.30 -6.63
C TYR A 11 -21.32 -3.79 -8.07
N ILE A 12 -20.42 -2.83 -8.25
CA ILE A 12 -20.06 -2.21 -9.53
C ILE A 12 -18.56 -2.39 -9.75
N ILE A 13 -18.16 -2.76 -10.97
CA ILE A 13 -16.76 -2.93 -11.35
C ILE A 13 -16.49 -2.30 -12.71
N SER A 14 -15.37 -1.59 -12.83
CA SER A 14 -14.82 -1.13 -14.10
C SER A 14 -13.74 -2.09 -14.58
N VAL A 15 -13.75 -2.43 -15.88
CA VAL A 15 -12.81 -3.39 -16.47
C VAL A 15 -12.13 -2.75 -17.68
N LYS A 16 -10.80 -2.73 -17.66
CA LYS A 16 -9.96 -2.27 -18.76
C LYS A 16 -9.07 -3.42 -19.26
N VAL A 17 -9.06 -3.62 -20.57
CA VAL A 17 -8.05 -4.47 -21.23
C VAL A 17 -6.80 -3.63 -21.48
N VAL A 18 -5.64 -4.19 -21.15
CA VAL A 18 -4.32 -3.57 -21.34
C VAL A 18 -3.47 -4.46 -22.25
N GLN A 19 -2.50 -3.86 -22.94
CA GLN A 19 -1.62 -4.56 -23.88
C GLN A 19 -0.62 -5.47 -23.16
N ASP A 20 -0.07 -5.01 -22.04
CA ASP A 20 0.91 -5.72 -21.24
C ASP A 20 0.87 -5.29 -19.76
N TYR A 21 1.77 -5.87 -18.95
CA TYR A 21 1.86 -5.54 -17.53
C TYR A 21 2.47 -4.15 -17.27
N ASN A 22 3.16 -3.54 -18.23
CA ASN A 22 3.67 -2.17 -18.07
C ASN A 22 2.52 -1.18 -18.13
N GLU A 23 1.62 -1.33 -19.11
CA GLU A 23 0.41 -0.51 -19.18
C GLU A 23 -0.47 -0.71 -17.94
N ALA A 24 -0.55 -1.92 -17.39
CA ALA A 24 -1.25 -2.18 -16.13
C ALA A 24 -0.67 -1.34 -14.97
N ILE A 25 0.66 -1.34 -14.81
CA ILE A 25 1.35 -0.57 -13.75
C ILE A 25 1.10 0.93 -13.94
N ASP A 26 1.20 1.43 -15.17
CA ASP A 26 1.00 2.85 -15.48
C ASP A 26 -0.44 3.27 -15.20
N HIS A 27 -1.42 2.43 -15.56
CA HIS A 27 -2.83 2.65 -15.25
C HIS A 27 -3.07 2.71 -13.73
N ILE A 28 -2.57 1.74 -12.97
CA ILE A 28 -2.70 1.70 -11.51
C ILE A 28 -2.08 2.95 -10.86
N ASN A 29 -0.86 3.31 -11.25
CA ASN A 29 -0.18 4.47 -10.66
C ASN A 29 -0.83 5.81 -11.02
N HIS A 30 -1.53 5.89 -12.15
CA HIS A 30 -2.21 7.10 -12.60
C HIS A 30 -3.59 7.27 -11.95
N TYR A 31 -4.40 6.21 -11.95
CA TYR A 31 -5.81 6.27 -11.51
C TYR A 31 -6.02 5.81 -10.07
N GLY A 32 -5.14 4.95 -9.54
CA GLY A 32 -5.29 4.37 -8.21
C GLY A 32 -5.09 5.36 -7.07
N THR A 33 -5.77 5.11 -5.95
CA THR A 33 -5.68 5.93 -4.72
C THR A 33 -4.53 5.51 -3.80
N LYS A 34 -3.65 4.63 -4.28
CA LYS A 34 -2.47 4.11 -3.56
C LYS A 34 -2.80 3.29 -2.31
N HIS A 35 -3.99 2.69 -2.27
CA HIS A 35 -4.45 1.89 -1.13
C HIS A 35 -3.97 0.44 -1.20
N SER A 36 -4.48 -0.33 -2.15
CA SER A 36 -4.19 -1.77 -2.25
C SER A 36 -4.29 -2.25 -3.67
N GLU A 37 -3.20 -2.81 -4.18
CA GLU A 37 -3.08 -3.24 -5.57
C GLU A 37 -2.62 -4.68 -5.64
N CYS A 38 -3.07 -5.44 -6.64
CA CYS A 38 -2.70 -6.85 -6.77
C CYS A 38 -2.40 -7.24 -8.21
N ILE A 39 -1.52 -8.23 -8.36
CA ILE A 39 -1.28 -8.93 -9.61
C ILE A 39 -1.52 -10.43 -9.43
N ILE A 40 -2.15 -11.05 -10.42
CA ILE A 40 -2.25 -12.51 -10.53
C ILE A 40 -1.33 -12.98 -11.66
N THR A 41 -0.25 -13.68 -11.31
CA THR A 41 0.74 -14.15 -12.28
C THR A 41 1.53 -15.34 -11.75
N GLN A 42 1.98 -16.21 -12.66
CA GLN A 42 2.94 -17.29 -12.36
C GLN A 42 4.39 -16.89 -12.71
N ASP A 43 4.58 -15.78 -13.43
CA ASP A 43 5.92 -15.28 -13.78
C ASP A 43 6.50 -14.50 -12.60
N ALA A 44 7.52 -15.08 -11.96
CA ALA A 44 8.20 -14.48 -10.81
C ALA A 44 8.89 -13.15 -11.15
N LYS A 45 9.33 -12.96 -12.39
CA LYS A 45 9.96 -11.71 -12.85
C LYS A 45 8.92 -10.61 -12.96
N VAL A 46 7.76 -10.92 -13.54
CA VAL A 46 6.62 -9.97 -13.62
C VAL A 46 6.11 -9.62 -12.23
N ALA A 47 5.95 -10.60 -11.34
CA ALA A 47 5.54 -10.36 -9.95
C ALA A 47 6.50 -9.38 -9.25
N ARG A 48 7.82 -9.61 -9.38
CA ARG A 48 8.84 -8.75 -8.77
C ARG A 48 8.82 -7.32 -9.34
N GLU A 49 8.73 -7.18 -10.65
CA GLU A 49 8.65 -5.87 -11.30
C GLU A 49 7.39 -5.11 -10.87
N PHE A 50 6.23 -5.78 -10.80
CA PHE A 50 4.99 -5.18 -10.33
C PHE A 50 5.12 -4.67 -8.89
N THR A 51 5.61 -5.51 -7.97
CA THR A 51 5.78 -5.11 -6.56
C THR A 51 6.76 -3.97 -6.34
N ASN A 52 7.74 -3.81 -7.23
CA ASN A 52 8.72 -2.72 -7.14
C ASN A 52 8.22 -1.39 -7.73
N ARG A 53 7.30 -1.45 -8.69
CA ARG A 53 6.90 -0.29 -9.51
C ARG A 53 5.54 0.29 -9.14
N VAL A 54 4.67 -0.48 -8.48
CA VAL A 54 3.37 0.00 -8.01
C VAL A 54 3.52 0.72 -6.67
N ASP A 55 3.11 1.99 -6.61
CA ASP A 55 3.22 2.83 -5.41
C ASP A 55 1.93 2.82 -4.58
N ALA A 56 1.67 1.72 -3.87
CA ALA A 56 0.52 1.58 -2.97
C ALA A 56 0.93 1.25 -1.52
N ALA A 57 0.00 1.38 -0.58
CA ALA A 57 0.23 1.04 0.82
C ALA A 57 0.39 -0.48 1.03
N ALA A 58 -0.30 -1.30 0.24
CA ALA A 58 -0.10 -2.74 0.16
C ALA A 58 -0.11 -3.21 -1.31
N VAL A 59 0.86 -4.04 -1.69
CA VAL A 59 0.94 -4.64 -3.02
C VAL A 59 1.00 -6.16 -2.90
N TYR A 60 0.07 -6.85 -3.55
CA TYR A 60 -0.11 -8.29 -3.45
C TYR A 60 0.27 -9.02 -4.73
N VAL A 61 0.76 -10.24 -4.56
CA VAL A 61 0.95 -11.22 -5.65
C VAL A 61 0.11 -12.44 -5.30
N ASN A 62 -0.83 -12.80 -6.18
CA ASN A 62 -1.69 -13.99 -6.03
C ASN A 62 -2.48 -14.03 -4.70
N ALA A 63 -2.88 -12.87 -4.19
CA ALA A 63 -3.69 -12.73 -2.98
C ALA A 63 -4.73 -11.62 -3.12
N SER A 64 -5.84 -11.74 -2.39
CA SER A 64 -6.93 -10.76 -2.42
C SER A 64 -6.51 -9.43 -1.80
N THR A 65 -6.96 -8.32 -2.39
CA THR A 65 -6.80 -6.97 -1.82
C THR A 65 -7.56 -6.77 -0.51
N ARG A 66 -8.51 -7.65 -0.18
CA ARG A 66 -9.25 -7.64 1.09
C ARG A 66 -8.37 -7.85 2.32
N PHE A 67 -7.15 -8.36 2.15
CA PHE A 67 -6.23 -8.61 3.24
C PHE A 67 -5.55 -7.36 3.80
N THR A 68 -5.76 -6.18 3.23
CA THR A 68 -5.25 -4.92 3.80
C THR A 68 -6.07 -4.56 5.03
N ASP A 69 -5.65 -5.09 6.17
CA ASP A 69 -6.30 -4.97 7.46
C ASP A 69 -5.28 -5.31 8.56
N GLY A 70 -5.24 -4.52 9.64
CA GLY A 70 -4.27 -4.68 10.72
C GLY A 70 -4.44 -5.98 11.50
N GLY A 71 -5.65 -6.51 11.64
CA GLY A 71 -5.89 -7.82 12.24
C GLY A 71 -5.30 -8.94 11.39
N VAL A 72 -5.53 -8.89 10.08
CA VAL A 72 -4.96 -9.84 9.10
C VAL A 72 -3.43 -9.73 9.06
N PHE A 73 -2.88 -8.52 9.14
CA PHE A 73 -1.42 -8.27 9.15
C PHE A 73 -0.76 -8.60 10.49
N GLY A 74 -1.52 -9.05 11.50
CA GLY A 74 -0.97 -9.45 12.80
C GLY A 74 -0.63 -8.29 13.74
N LEU A 75 -1.19 -7.09 13.49
CA LEU A 75 -1.09 -5.93 14.37
C LEU A 75 -2.06 -6.01 15.57
N GLY A 76 -2.99 -6.97 15.54
CA GLY A 76 -4.03 -7.18 16.54
C GLY A 76 -5.24 -6.25 16.35
N ALA A 77 -4.99 -4.96 16.20
CA ALA A 77 -6.01 -3.95 15.88
C ALA A 77 -5.41 -2.85 14.98
N GLU A 78 -6.28 -2.07 14.34
CA GLU A 78 -5.91 -0.87 13.59
C GLU A 78 -6.79 0.32 13.97
N LEU A 79 -6.23 1.53 13.84
CA LEU A 79 -7.01 2.78 13.83
C LEU A 79 -7.68 3.00 12.46
N GLY A 80 -7.03 2.53 11.40
CA GLY A 80 -7.45 2.64 10.01
C GLY A 80 -6.25 2.43 9.09
N ILE A 81 -6.42 2.73 7.79
CA ILE A 81 -5.41 2.49 6.75
C ILE A 81 -4.93 3.82 6.18
N SER A 82 -3.63 4.08 6.28
CA SER A 82 -3.01 5.28 5.71
C SER A 82 -2.48 5.02 4.30
N THR A 83 -2.89 5.86 3.34
CA THR A 83 -2.31 5.89 1.98
C THR A 83 -1.20 6.93 1.82
N GLN A 84 -0.91 7.71 2.88
CA GLN A 84 0.13 8.74 2.86
C GLN A 84 1.53 8.13 2.94
N LYS A 85 2.53 8.83 2.41
CA LYS A 85 3.92 8.36 2.39
C LYS A 85 4.71 8.66 3.66
N LEU A 86 4.29 9.65 4.44
CA LEU A 86 5.01 10.12 5.62
C LEU A 86 4.43 9.49 6.88
N HIS A 87 5.31 9.29 7.88
CA HIS A 87 5.00 8.73 9.20
C HIS A 87 4.55 7.26 9.22
N ALA A 88 3.35 6.95 8.74
CA ALA A 88 2.78 5.61 8.74
C ALA A 88 2.01 5.37 7.43
N ARG A 89 2.17 4.18 6.85
CA ARG A 89 1.55 3.77 5.58
C ARG A 89 1.07 2.32 5.67
N GLY A 90 -0.14 2.06 5.19
CA GLY A 90 -0.85 0.80 5.40
C GLY A 90 -1.66 0.82 6.70
N PRO A 91 -2.06 -0.36 7.22
CA PRO A 91 -2.72 -0.48 8.51
C PRO A 91 -1.94 0.19 9.64
N VAL A 92 -2.59 1.09 10.38
CA VAL A 92 -2.01 1.90 11.46
C VAL A 92 -2.29 1.23 12.80
N GLY A 93 -1.29 0.54 13.35
CA GLY A 93 -1.35 -0.11 14.65
C GLY A 93 -0.81 0.78 15.78
N LEU A 94 -0.54 0.17 16.94
CA LEU A 94 -0.07 0.91 18.13
C LEU A 94 1.29 1.60 17.92
N LYS A 95 2.20 0.98 17.17
CA LYS A 95 3.55 1.54 16.92
C LYS A 95 3.47 2.83 16.12
N GLU A 96 2.57 2.85 15.15
CA GLU A 96 2.34 3.99 14.27
C GLU A 96 1.72 5.19 15.01
N LEU A 97 1.18 5.00 16.22
CA LEU A 97 0.72 6.09 17.09
C LEU A 97 1.77 6.61 18.07
N THR A 98 3.02 6.19 17.92
CA THR A 98 4.15 6.65 18.75
C THR A 98 5.02 7.65 18.00
N SER A 99 5.77 8.43 18.78
CA SER A 99 6.88 9.22 18.28
C SER A 99 8.15 8.82 19.04
N TYR A 100 9.30 9.25 18.55
CA TYR A 100 10.58 9.00 19.19
C TYR A 100 11.17 10.30 19.74
N LYS A 101 12.04 10.17 20.73
CA LYS A 101 12.86 11.28 21.23
C LYS A 101 14.28 10.77 21.45
N TYR A 102 15.24 11.68 21.36
CA TYR A 102 16.62 11.39 21.74
C TYR A 102 16.77 11.62 23.24
N VAL A 103 17.42 10.67 23.91
CA VAL A 103 17.78 10.78 25.32
C VAL A 103 19.30 10.73 25.38
N ILE A 104 19.91 11.81 25.88
CA ILE A 104 21.37 11.93 26.00
C ILE A 104 21.70 12.05 27.48
N LEU A 105 22.51 11.12 27.99
CA LEU A 105 23.04 11.14 29.34
C LEU A 105 24.47 11.66 29.29
N GLY A 106 24.71 12.79 29.94
CA GLY A 106 25.99 13.46 29.95
C GLY A 106 26.79 13.26 31.23
N ASP A 107 28.10 13.50 31.13
CA ASP A 107 29.08 13.54 32.21
C ASP A 107 30.27 14.43 31.81
N GLY A 108 29.99 15.71 31.54
CA GLY A 108 31.03 16.71 31.23
C GLY A 108 31.34 16.93 29.75
N GLN A 109 30.43 16.61 28.84
CA GLN A 109 30.63 16.85 27.41
C GLN A 109 30.66 18.35 27.11
N VAL A 110 31.69 18.76 26.37
CA VAL A 110 31.75 20.05 25.66
C VAL A 110 31.31 19.82 24.22
N ARG A 111 30.71 20.85 23.60
CA ARG A 111 30.21 20.79 22.21
C ARG A 111 31.34 20.81 21.19
#